data_AF-A0A858RFF0-F1
#
_entry.id   AF-A0A858RFF0-F1
#
_cell.length_a   1.000
_cell.length_b   1.000
_cell.length_c   1.000
_cell.angle_alpha   90.00
_cell.angle_beta   90.00
_cell.angle_gamma   90.00
#
_symmetry.space_group_name_H-M   'P 1'
#
loop_
_entity.id
_entity.type
_entity.pdbx_description
1 polymer ?
#
loop_
_entity_poly.entity_id
_entity_poly.type
_entity_poly.pdbx_seq_one_letter_code
_entity_poly.pdbx_strand_id
1 'polypeptide(L)'
;MPLDDHKNDLIFVYGSLCRGGPDAFHMEEAELIAHGQVEGRLYQISGRPAVVLGRGQGWVKGEFYSISHDRLEALDQYHGTGESCKRLHIPVEGWTKLGRGERVWTWEWTAPVSGSRSIASGDWMDYLFPWTPPWFAWIGTSCFIGAPVVCWVGMIALFIGGRWQVTCGVVALVASVLCPVVGLWAVSIGARRRERWRIFRGIITGLLILEGLAALACVGYFLFEDFS
;
A
#
# COMPACT_ATOMS: atom_id res chain seq x y z
N MET A 1 -25.36 -38.84 -1.41
CA MET A 1 -25.74 -37.44 -1.63
C MET A 1 -24.82 -36.92 -2.73
N PRO A 2 -25.31 -36.69 -3.96
CA PRO A 2 -24.45 -36.14 -4.99
C PRO A 2 -24.15 -34.68 -4.61
N LEU A 3 -22.86 -34.31 -4.62
CA LEU A 3 -22.44 -32.93 -4.57
C LEU A 3 -22.97 -32.28 -5.85
N ASP A 4 -23.92 -31.35 -5.72
CA ASP A 4 -24.26 -30.46 -6.82
C ASP A 4 -22.97 -29.78 -7.25
N ASP A 5 -22.57 -30.06 -8.49
CA ASP A 5 -21.48 -29.41 -9.20
C ASP A 5 -21.90 -27.95 -9.43
N HIS A 6 -21.77 -27.13 -8.38
CA HIS A 6 -21.88 -25.68 -8.50
C HIS A 6 -20.73 -25.24 -9.41
N LYS A 7 -21.02 -25.17 -10.70
CA LYS A 7 -20.08 -24.76 -11.73
C LYS A 7 -19.60 -23.36 -11.39
N ASN A 8 -18.37 -23.28 -10.90
CA ASN A 8 -17.74 -22.01 -10.61
C ASN A 8 -17.15 -21.43 -11.91
N ASP A 9 -17.44 -20.16 -12.14
CA ASP A 9 -16.92 -19.39 -13.25
C ASP A 9 -15.66 -18.66 -12.80
N LEU A 10 -14.65 -18.66 -13.68
CA LEU A 10 -13.41 -17.92 -13.47
C LEU A 10 -13.53 -16.53 -14.08
N ILE A 11 -13.27 -15.51 -13.29
CA ILE A 11 -13.38 -14.11 -13.70
C ILE A 11 -12.07 -13.36 -13.47
N PHE A 12 -11.85 -12.34 -14.29
CA PHE A 12 -10.85 -11.31 -14.07
C PHE A 12 -11.57 -10.02 -13.67
N VAL A 13 -11.28 -9.55 -12.46
CA VAL A 13 -11.74 -8.25 -11.98
C VAL A 13 -10.61 -7.24 -12.04
N TYR A 14 -10.97 -6.02 -12.38
CA TYR A 14 -10.10 -4.85 -12.36
C TYR A 14 -10.81 -3.76 -11.58
N GLY A 15 -10.12 -2.66 -11.32
CA GLY A 15 -10.83 -1.49 -10.81
C GLY A 15 -11.20 -1.60 -9.34
N SER A 16 -12.42 -1.16 -9.00
CA SER A 16 -12.89 -1.01 -7.63
C SER A 16 -13.26 -2.32 -6.95
N LEU A 17 -13.45 -3.39 -7.72
CA LEU A 17 -13.72 -4.75 -7.24
C LEU A 17 -12.45 -5.47 -6.73
N CYS A 18 -11.26 -5.00 -7.08
CA CYS A 18 -10.01 -5.56 -6.55
C CYS A 18 -9.87 -5.31 -5.05
N ARG A 19 -9.14 -6.18 -4.33
CA ARG A 19 -8.93 -6.03 -2.88
C ARG A 19 -8.40 -4.64 -2.51
N GLY A 20 -9.00 -4.08 -1.46
CA GLY A 20 -8.68 -2.72 -0.98
C GLY A 20 -9.36 -1.60 -1.79
N GLY A 21 -10.09 -1.95 -2.85
CA GLY A 21 -10.99 -1.06 -3.56
C GLY A 21 -12.30 -0.79 -2.79
N PRO A 22 -13.03 0.27 -3.16
CA PRO A 22 -14.26 0.65 -2.47
C PRO A 22 -15.39 -0.36 -2.66
N ASP A 23 -15.36 -1.14 -3.75
CA ASP A 23 -16.41 -2.10 -4.11
C ASP A 23 -15.97 -3.55 -3.89
N ALA A 24 -14.85 -3.77 -3.18
CA ALA A 24 -14.28 -5.09 -2.92
C ALA A 24 -15.23 -6.01 -2.12
N PHE A 25 -16.22 -5.44 -1.42
CA PHE A 25 -17.22 -6.21 -0.66
C PHE A 25 -18.05 -7.14 -1.56
N HIS A 26 -18.23 -6.80 -2.84
CA HIS A 26 -18.86 -7.70 -3.81
C HIS A 26 -18.09 -9.01 -4.00
N MET A 27 -16.80 -9.04 -3.66
CA MET A 27 -15.91 -10.18 -3.82
C MET A 27 -15.65 -10.97 -2.52
N GLU A 28 -16.36 -10.68 -1.41
CA GLU A 28 -16.05 -11.29 -0.10
C GLU A 28 -16.19 -12.82 -0.03
N GLU A 29 -17.15 -13.41 -0.75
CA GLU A 29 -17.31 -14.88 -0.82
C GLU A 29 -16.63 -15.48 -2.05
N ALA A 30 -15.94 -14.66 -2.85
CA ALA A 30 -15.20 -15.12 -4.02
C ALA A 30 -13.82 -15.65 -3.63
N GLU A 31 -13.39 -16.74 -4.25
CA GLU A 31 -12.06 -17.29 -4.01
C GLU A 31 -11.03 -16.57 -4.88
N LEU A 32 -10.08 -15.84 -4.27
CA LEU A 32 -8.95 -15.26 -5.00
C LEU A 32 -7.97 -16.36 -5.44
N ILE A 33 -7.80 -16.52 -6.75
CA ILE A 33 -6.89 -17.50 -7.32
C ILE A 33 -5.48 -16.92 -7.49
N ALA A 34 -5.40 -15.72 -8.09
CA ALA A 34 -4.12 -15.07 -8.37
C ALA A 34 -4.29 -13.57 -8.67
N HIS A 35 -3.21 -12.81 -8.55
CA HIS A 35 -3.09 -11.50 -9.17
C HIS A 35 -2.63 -11.67 -10.63
N GLY A 36 -2.99 -10.74 -11.50
CA GLY A 36 -2.35 -10.63 -12.81
C GLY A 36 -2.89 -9.49 -13.65
N GLN A 37 -2.87 -9.67 -14.96
CA GLN A 37 -3.12 -8.59 -15.90
C GLN A 37 -3.67 -9.09 -17.23
N VAL A 38 -4.33 -8.20 -17.96
CA VAL A 38 -4.87 -8.43 -19.30
C VAL A 38 -4.44 -7.30 -20.24
N GLU A 39 -4.34 -7.58 -21.54
CA GLU A 39 -3.98 -6.55 -22.53
C GLU A 39 -5.15 -5.59 -22.76
N GLY A 40 -4.87 -4.31 -22.63
CA GLY A 40 -5.87 -3.26 -22.81
C GLY A 40 -5.45 -1.95 -22.17
N ARG A 41 -6.41 -1.04 -22.06
CA ARG A 41 -6.24 0.27 -21.45
C ARG A 41 -7.33 0.54 -20.42
N LEU A 42 -6.91 1.07 -19.28
CA LEU A 42 -7.80 1.44 -18.20
C LEU A 42 -8.14 2.94 -18.29
N TYR A 43 -9.40 3.25 -18.10
CA TYR A 43 -9.96 4.59 -18.11
C TYR A 43 -10.74 4.87 -16.83
N GLN A 44 -10.79 6.14 -16.44
CA GLN A 44 -11.76 6.65 -15.49
C GLN A 44 -12.90 7.31 -16.25
N ILE A 45 -14.09 6.75 -16.09
CA ILE A 45 -15.33 7.23 -16.72
C ILE A 45 -16.35 7.46 -15.61
N SER A 46 -16.80 8.70 -15.43
CA SER A 46 -17.81 9.06 -14.43
C SER A 46 -17.51 8.55 -13.01
N GLY A 47 -16.23 8.60 -12.60
CA GLY A 47 -15.80 8.14 -11.27
C GLY A 47 -15.51 6.63 -11.17
N ARG A 48 -15.74 5.85 -12.22
CA ARG A 48 -15.61 4.39 -12.22
C ARG A 48 -14.50 3.90 -13.16
N PRO A 49 -13.89 2.75 -12.85
CA PRO A 49 -12.93 2.11 -13.73
C PRO A 49 -13.63 1.49 -14.93
N ALA A 50 -13.08 1.69 -16.12
CA ALA A 50 -13.53 1.11 -17.38
C ALA A 50 -12.33 0.56 -18.15
N VAL A 51 -12.39 -0.69 -18.60
CA VAL A 51 -11.34 -1.28 -19.44
C VAL A 51 -11.79 -1.33 -20.89
N VAL A 52 -10.90 -0.97 -21.80
CA VAL A 52 -11.03 -1.26 -23.23
C VAL A 52 -9.96 -2.28 -23.55
N LEU A 53 -10.35 -3.47 -24.00
CA LEU A 53 -9.41 -4.55 -24.30
C LEU A 53 -8.81 -4.31 -25.69
N GLY A 54 -7.54 -4.69 -25.84
CA GLY A 54 -6.89 -4.49 -27.12
C GLY A 54 -5.43 -4.87 -27.08
N ARG A 55 -5.02 -5.69 -28.06
CA ARG A 55 -3.64 -6.13 -28.16
C ARG A 55 -2.69 -4.95 -28.37
N GLY A 56 -1.59 -4.95 -27.63
CA GLY A 56 -0.59 -3.88 -27.69
C GLY A 56 -1.04 -2.52 -27.15
N GLN A 57 -2.19 -2.43 -26.46
CA GLN A 57 -2.67 -1.15 -25.89
C GLN A 57 -2.16 -0.86 -24.47
N GLY A 58 -1.36 -1.78 -23.91
CA GLY A 58 -0.87 -1.73 -22.54
C GLY A 58 -1.35 -2.93 -21.73
N TRP A 59 -1.15 -2.86 -20.42
CA TRP A 59 -1.55 -3.89 -19.47
C TRP A 59 -2.46 -3.29 -18.41
N VAL A 60 -3.59 -3.94 -18.14
CA VAL A 60 -4.49 -3.61 -17.04
C VAL A 60 -4.32 -4.64 -15.95
N LYS A 61 -3.96 -4.17 -14.76
CA LYS A 61 -3.75 -5.02 -13.58
C LYS A 61 -5.08 -5.30 -12.87
N GLY A 62 -5.17 -6.50 -12.33
CA GLY A 62 -6.35 -6.97 -11.64
C GLY A 62 -6.12 -8.29 -10.91
N GLU A 63 -7.21 -8.97 -10.64
CA GLU A 63 -7.27 -10.17 -9.81
C GLU A 63 -8.15 -11.22 -10.48
N PHE A 64 -7.75 -12.48 -10.37
CA PHE A 64 -8.52 -13.62 -10.84
C PHE A 64 -9.27 -14.26 -9.69
N TYR A 65 -10.58 -14.45 -9.86
CA TYR A 65 -11.44 -15.05 -8.86
C TYR A 65 -12.24 -16.21 -9.43
N SER A 66 -12.47 -17.22 -8.59
CA SER A 66 -13.51 -18.22 -8.81
C SER A 66 -14.78 -17.80 -8.07
N ILE A 67 -15.90 -17.76 -8.79
CA ILE A 67 -17.21 -17.37 -8.24
C ILE A 67 -18.32 -18.32 -8.67
N SER A 68 -19.40 -18.38 -7.90
CA SER A 68 -20.62 -19.07 -8.32
C SER A 68 -21.28 -18.37 -9.51
N HIS A 69 -22.04 -19.13 -10.29
CA HIS A 69 -22.79 -18.59 -11.43
C HIS A 69 -23.76 -17.46 -11.03
N ASP A 70 -24.52 -17.62 -9.94
CA ASP A 70 -25.45 -16.59 -9.45
C ASP A 70 -24.76 -15.25 -9.15
N ARG A 71 -23.50 -15.30 -8.67
CA ARG A 71 -22.70 -14.09 -8.43
C ARG A 71 -22.23 -13.46 -9.73
N LEU A 72 -21.96 -14.27 -10.76
CA LEU A 72 -21.58 -13.76 -12.07
C LEU A 72 -22.72 -12.92 -12.66
N GLU A 73 -23.98 -13.37 -12.51
CA GLU A 73 -25.16 -12.59 -12.93
C GLU A 73 -25.33 -11.31 -12.11
N ALA A 74 -25.11 -11.35 -10.79
CA ALA A 74 -25.14 -10.13 -9.97
C ALA A 74 -24.09 -9.10 -10.41
N LEU A 75 -22.90 -9.55 -10.82
CA LEU A 75 -21.85 -8.68 -11.36
C LEU A 75 -22.22 -8.14 -12.75
N ASP A 76 -22.96 -8.87 -13.58
CA ASP A 76 -23.44 -8.33 -14.85
C ASP A 76 -24.35 -7.11 -14.66
N GLN A 77 -25.22 -7.16 -13.64
CA GLN A 77 -26.10 -6.06 -13.27
C GLN A 77 -25.29 -4.86 -12.75
N TYR A 78 -24.30 -5.10 -11.89
CA TYR A 78 -23.42 -4.06 -11.37
C TYR A 78 -22.67 -3.31 -12.49
N HIS A 79 -22.18 -4.02 -13.51
CA HIS A 79 -21.45 -3.42 -14.62
C HIS A 79 -22.36 -2.78 -15.68
N GLY A 80 -23.69 -2.96 -15.62
CA GLY A 80 -24.61 -2.50 -16.66
C GLY A 80 -24.41 -3.24 -17.99
N THR A 81 -24.25 -4.55 -17.92
CA THR A 81 -24.00 -5.40 -19.10
C THR A 81 -25.16 -5.29 -20.09
N GLY A 82 -24.84 -4.94 -21.34
CA GLY A 82 -25.84 -4.69 -22.40
C GLY A 82 -26.13 -3.22 -22.67
N GLU A 83 -25.72 -2.30 -21.79
CA GLU A 83 -25.86 -0.85 -21.99
C GLU A 83 -24.51 -0.20 -22.32
N SER A 84 -23.59 -0.20 -21.34
CA SER A 84 -22.29 0.45 -21.45
C SER A 84 -21.11 -0.52 -21.42
N CYS A 85 -21.37 -1.76 -21.01
CA CYS A 85 -20.37 -2.82 -20.88
C CYS A 85 -20.81 -4.09 -21.60
N LYS A 86 -19.84 -4.88 -22.05
CA LYS A 86 -20.03 -6.21 -22.62
C LYS A 86 -19.19 -7.21 -21.85
N ARG A 87 -19.81 -8.30 -21.39
CA ARG A 87 -19.08 -9.42 -20.82
C ARG A 87 -18.38 -10.23 -21.92
N LEU A 88 -17.09 -10.52 -21.73
CA LEU A 88 -16.24 -11.24 -22.67
C LEU A 88 -15.49 -12.36 -21.97
N HIS A 89 -15.35 -13.50 -22.67
CA HIS A 89 -14.53 -14.62 -22.24
C HIS A 89 -13.18 -14.52 -22.94
N ILE A 90 -12.14 -14.10 -22.23
CA ILE A 90 -10.83 -13.77 -22.82
C ILE A 90 -9.74 -14.74 -22.36
N PRO A 91 -8.74 -15.04 -23.19
CA PRO A 91 -7.60 -15.83 -22.75
C PRO A 91 -6.77 -15.06 -21.71
N VAL A 92 -6.30 -15.77 -20.68
CA VAL A 92 -5.33 -15.25 -19.72
C VAL A 92 -3.96 -15.24 -20.38
N GLU A 93 -3.41 -14.04 -20.61
CA GLU A 93 -2.06 -13.87 -21.12
C GLU A 93 -1.10 -13.57 -19.95
N GLY A 94 -0.29 -14.55 -19.54
CA GLY A 94 0.75 -14.36 -18.52
C GLY A 94 1.09 -15.60 -17.68
N TRP A 95 2.02 -15.41 -16.73
CA TRP A 95 2.39 -16.40 -15.73
C TRP A 95 1.47 -16.30 -14.53
N THR A 96 0.24 -16.81 -14.65
CA THR A 96 -0.68 -16.97 -13.52
C THR A 96 -0.62 -18.42 -13.02
N LYS A 97 -1.04 -18.65 -11.77
CA LYS A 97 -1.20 -20.02 -11.23
C LYS A 97 -2.26 -20.84 -11.99
N LEU A 98 -3.08 -20.19 -12.81
CA LEU A 98 -4.13 -20.79 -13.64
C LEU A 98 -3.58 -21.52 -14.87
N GLY A 99 -2.31 -21.32 -15.22
CA GLY A 99 -1.72 -21.90 -16.42
C GLY A 99 -2.03 -21.09 -17.68
N ARG A 100 -1.27 -21.36 -18.74
CA ARG A 100 -1.34 -20.62 -20.01
C ARG A 100 -2.55 -21.12 -20.82
N GLY A 101 -3.46 -20.23 -21.19
CA GLY A 101 -4.56 -20.53 -22.09
C GLY A 101 -5.92 -20.77 -21.44
N GLU A 102 -6.02 -20.69 -20.11
CA GLU A 102 -7.34 -20.59 -19.47
C GLU A 102 -8.06 -19.31 -19.89
N ARG A 103 -9.40 -19.38 -19.95
CA ARG A 103 -10.24 -18.26 -20.36
C ARG A 103 -11.07 -17.79 -19.19
N VAL A 104 -11.15 -16.48 -19.04
CA VAL A 104 -11.80 -15.81 -17.91
C VAL A 104 -12.85 -14.84 -18.40
N TRP A 105 -13.92 -14.69 -17.62
CA TRP A 105 -14.89 -13.65 -17.87
C TRP A 105 -14.37 -12.30 -17.37
N THR A 106 -14.57 -11.26 -18.16
CA THR A 106 -14.33 -9.86 -17.78
C THR A 106 -15.38 -8.98 -18.43
N TRP A 107 -15.48 -7.72 -18.01
CA TRP A 107 -16.36 -6.73 -18.61
C TRP A 107 -15.53 -5.72 -19.39
N GLU A 108 -15.83 -5.53 -20.66
CA GLU A 108 -15.23 -4.49 -21.49
C GLU A 108 -16.20 -3.32 -21.63
N TRP A 109 -15.68 -2.11 -21.54
CA TRP A 109 -16.43 -0.89 -21.81
C TRP A 109 -16.61 -0.68 -23.32
N THR A 110 -17.86 -0.58 -23.76
CA THR A 110 -18.21 -0.47 -25.19
C THR A 110 -18.69 0.91 -25.60
N ALA A 111 -19.00 1.79 -24.64
CA ALA A 111 -19.44 3.15 -24.94
C ALA A 111 -18.25 4.09 -25.27
N PRO A 112 -18.49 5.27 -25.89
CA PRO A 112 -17.43 6.20 -26.23
C PRO A 112 -16.57 6.61 -25.02
N VAL A 113 -15.25 6.59 -25.20
CA VAL A 113 -14.27 7.02 -24.19
C VAL A 113 -13.82 8.48 -24.37
N SER A 114 -14.47 9.24 -25.27
CA SER A 114 -14.14 10.63 -25.55
C SER A 114 -14.30 11.50 -24.30
N GLY A 115 -13.24 12.21 -23.91
CA GLY A 115 -13.21 13.06 -22.69
C GLY A 115 -12.93 12.29 -21.39
N SER A 116 -12.76 10.97 -21.46
CA SER A 116 -12.37 10.17 -20.29
C SER A 116 -10.88 10.28 -19.99
N ARG A 117 -10.52 10.06 -18.72
CA ARG A 117 -9.11 10.09 -18.29
C ARG A 117 -8.49 8.70 -18.41
N SER A 118 -7.48 8.56 -19.26
CA SER A 118 -6.68 7.33 -19.32
C SER A 118 -5.81 7.17 -18.07
N ILE A 119 -5.74 5.96 -17.53
CA ILE A 119 -4.89 5.59 -16.40
C ILE A 119 -3.69 4.82 -16.95
N ALA A 120 -2.59 5.54 -17.15
CA ALA A 120 -1.38 5.01 -17.79
C ALA A 120 -0.71 3.84 -17.01
N SER A 121 -0.89 3.77 -15.69
CA SER A 121 -0.36 2.67 -14.88
C SER A 121 -1.09 1.33 -15.13
N GLY A 122 -2.29 1.37 -15.71
CA GLY A 122 -3.15 0.20 -15.84
C GLY A 122 -3.69 -0.33 -14.51
N ASP A 123 -3.45 0.39 -13.41
CA ASP A 123 -3.78 -0.04 -12.05
C ASP A 123 -4.69 1.00 -11.41
N TRP A 124 -5.92 0.61 -11.10
CA TRP A 124 -6.91 1.48 -10.47
C TRP A 124 -6.52 1.86 -9.04
N MET A 125 -5.82 0.97 -8.32
CA MET A 125 -5.37 1.26 -6.97
C MET A 125 -4.25 2.31 -6.97
N ASP A 126 -3.38 2.30 -7.97
CA ASP A 126 -2.42 3.39 -8.18
C ASP A 126 -3.12 4.73 -8.46
N TYR A 127 -4.29 4.72 -9.10
CA TYR A 127 -5.07 5.93 -9.35
C TYR A 127 -5.80 6.44 -8.10
N LEU A 128 -6.47 5.57 -7.35
CA LEU A 128 -7.18 5.93 -6.12
C LEU A 128 -6.23 6.30 -4.98
N PHE A 129 -5.10 5.60 -4.90
CA PHE A 129 -4.10 5.76 -3.86
C PHE A 129 -2.75 6.04 -4.53
N PRO A 130 -2.60 7.24 -5.13
CA PRO A 130 -1.36 7.61 -5.79
C PRO A 130 -0.19 7.47 -4.83
N TRP A 131 0.95 7.07 -5.38
CA TRP A 131 2.18 6.96 -4.60
C TRP A 131 2.45 8.31 -3.92
N THR A 132 2.32 8.33 -2.60
CA THR A 132 2.82 9.43 -1.80
C THR A 132 4.28 9.14 -1.49
N PRO A 133 5.22 10.04 -1.85
CA PRO A 133 6.60 9.90 -1.43
C PRO A 133 6.68 9.66 0.08
N PRO A 134 7.56 8.75 0.54
CA PRO A 134 7.59 8.29 1.92
C PRO A 134 8.29 9.32 2.82
N TRP A 135 7.93 10.60 2.72
CA TRP A 135 8.56 11.70 3.44
C TRP A 135 8.51 11.46 4.94
N PHE A 136 7.41 10.90 5.45
CA PHE A 136 7.27 10.64 6.88
C PHE A 136 8.11 9.43 7.33
N ALA A 137 8.24 8.40 6.50
CA ALA A 137 9.19 7.32 6.76
C ALA A 137 10.65 7.82 6.73
N TRP A 138 10.99 8.73 5.81
CA TRP A 138 12.32 9.36 5.79
C TRP A 138 12.58 10.19 7.04
N ILE A 139 11.62 11.00 7.50
CA ILE A 139 11.74 11.76 8.76
C ILE A 139 11.95 10.81 9.94
N GLY A 140 11.17 9.73 10.04
CA GLY A 140 11.33 8.72 11.09
C GLY A 140 12.71 8.05 11.06
N THR A 141 13.17 7.67 9.87
CA THR A 141 14.51 7.09 9.67
C THR A 141 15.61 8.09 10.07
N SER A 142 15.48 9.35 9.67
CA SER A 142 16.44 10.40 10.02
C SER A 142 16.48 10.66 11.52
N CYS A 143 15.35 10.57 12.23
CA CYS A 143 15.32 10.66 13.70
C CYS A 143 16.10 9.52 14.34
N PHE A 144 15.89 8.28 13.87
CA PHE A 144 16.58 7.09 14.36
C PHE A 144 18.11 7.14 14.11
N ILE A 145 18.54 7.65 12.96
CA ILE A 145 19.98 7.78 12.65
C ILE A 145 20.59 9.00 13.35
N GLY A 146 19.82 10.08 13.48
CA GLY A 146 20.30 11.36 13.99
C GLY A 146 20.57 11.37 15.49
N ALA A 147 19.69 10.76 16.30
CA ALA A 147 19.84 10.79 17.75
C ALA A 147 21.11 10.09 18.28
N PRO A 148 21.52 8.91 17.77
CA PRO A 148 22.77 8.27 18.19
C PRO A 148 23.99 9.12 17.79
N VAL A 149 23.96 9.75 16.60
CA VAL A 149 25.03 10.63 16.13
C VAL A 149 25.15 11.87 17.00
N VAL A 150 24.03 12.53 17.31
CA VAL A 150 24.03 13.72 18.19
C VAL A 150 24.51 13.35 19.60
N CYS A 151 24.08 12.21 20.13
CA CYS A 151 24.53 11.71 21.43
C CYS A 151 26.04 11.41 21.43
N TRP A 152 26.56 10.78 20.37
CA TRP A 152 27.99 10.48 20.23
C TRP A 152 28.84 11.74 20.11
N VAL A 153 28.41 12.72 19.30
CA VAL A 153 29.07 14.03 19.19
C VAL A 153 29.04 14.77 20.52
N GLY A 154 27.91 14.74 21.24
CA GLY A 154 27.79 15.30 22.58
C GLY A 154 28.79 14.66 23.56
N MET A 155 28.90 13.33 23.56
CA MET A 155 29.88 12.62 24.39
C MET A 155 31.32 13.01 24.05
N ILE A 156 31.69 13.08 22.77
CA ILE A 156 33.03 13.53 22.35
C ILE A 156 33.30 14.96 22.81
N ALA A 157 32.32 15.86 22.69
CA ALA A 157 32.46 17.24 23.14
C ALA A 157 32.74 17.33 24.65
N LEU A 158 32.21 16.40 25.45
CA LEU A 158 32.53 16.31 26.88
C LEU A 158 33.99 15.92 27.13
N PHE A 159 34.61 15.09 26.28
CA PHE A 159 36.02 14.70 26.44
C PHE A 159 37.04 15.78 26.01
N ILE A 160 36.69 16.64 25.06
CA ILE A 160 37.64 17.62 24.48
C ILE A 160 37.91 18.81 25.42
N GLY A 161 37.08 19.04 26.44
CA GLY A 161 37.26 20.19 27.34
C GLY A 161 36.73 21.49 26.74
N GLY A 162 36.17 22.38 27.55
CA GLY A 162 35.95 23.78 27.16
C GLY A 162 34.59 24.37 27.52
N ARG A 163 34.45 25.67 27.24
CA ARG A 163 33.32 26.51 27.65
C ARG A 163 31.95 26.07 27.11
N TRP A 164 31.92 25.22 26.08
CA TRP A 164 30.71 24.72 25.43
C TRP A 164 30.26 23.32 25.88
N GLN A 165 31.00 22.66 26.80
CA GLN A 165 30.73 21.28 27.22
C GLN A 165 29.31 21.06 27.74
N VAL A 166 28.87 21.88 28.70
CA VAL A 166 27.54 21.73 29.33
C VAL A 166 26.44 21.98 28.31
N THR A 167 26.58 23.01 27.48
CA THR A 167 25.59 23.35 26.44
C THR A 167 25.47 22.22 25.41
N CYS A 168 26.57 21.67 24.92
CA CYS A 168 26.56 20.55 23.97
C CYS A 168 25.97 19.27 24.58
N GLY A 169 26.29 18.97 25.84
CA GLY A 169 25.74 17.83 26.57
C GLY A 169 24.23 17.92 26.76
N VAL A 170 23.73 19.07 27.23
CA VAL A 170 22.29 19.30 27.41
C VAL A 170 21.55 19.24 26.08
N VAL A 171 22.08 19.87 25.02
CA VAL A 171 21.47 19.80 23.68
C VAL A 171 21.42 18.35 23.18
N ALA A 172 22.48 17.58 23.37
CA ALA A 172 22.52 16.19 22.95
C ALA A 172 21.52 15.31 23.72
N LEU A 173 21.37 15.54 25.03
CA LEU A 173 20.40 14.84 25.87
C LEU A 173 18.95 15.18 25.49
N VAL A 174 18.66 16.46 25.26
CA VAL A 174 17.32 16.89 24.83
C VAL A 174 16.99 16.32 23.45
N ALA A 175 17.95 16.34 22.53
CA ALA A 175 17.77 15.78 21.19
C ALA A 175 17.53 14.27 21.22
N SER A 176 18.26 13.51 22.05
CA SER A 176 18.10 12.05 22.14
C SER A 176 16.74 11.61 22.70
N VAL A 177 16.11 12.44 23.53
CA VAL A 177 14.74 12.20 24.03
C VAL A 177 13.67 12.65 23.03
N LEU A 178 13.86 13.80 22.37
CA LEU A 178 12.84 14.36 21.45
C LEU A 178 12.80 13.67 20.09
N CYS A 179 13.94 13.26 19.54
CA CYS A 179 14.03 12.58 18.24
C CYS A 179 13.14 11.33 18.12
N PRO A 180 13.14 10.37 19.06
CA PRO A 180 12.28 9.19 18.95
C PRO A 180 10.80 9.56 18.98
N VAL A 181 10.41 10.58 19.75
CA VAL A 181 9.02 11.07 19.81
C VAL A 181 8.60 11.66 18.46
N VAL A 182 9.43 12.52 17.86
CA VAL A 182 9.18 13.11 16.54
C VAL A 182 9.13 12.03 15.46
N GLY A 183 10.04 11.06 15.52
CA GLY A 183 10.06 9.91 14.60
C GLY A 183 8.79 9.07 14.69
N LEU A 184 8.33 8.74 15.90
CA LEU A 184 7.09 7.98 16.11
C LEU A 184 5.86 8.74 15.63
N TRP A 185 5.81 10.05 15.87
CA TRP A 185 4.76 10.92 15.34
C TRP A 185 4.75 10.94 13.80
N ALA A 186 5.93 11.09 13.17
CA ALA A 186 6.05 11.09 11.71
C ALA A 186 5.57 9.74 11.13
N VAL A 187 6.07 8.63 11.64
CA VAL A 187 5.67 7.27 11.24
C VAL A 187 4.15 7.06 11.38
N SER A 188 3.55 7.58 12.45
CA SER A 188 2.09 7.53 12.66
C SER A 188 1.31 8.33 11.61
N ILE A 189 1.79 9.51 11.21
CA ILE A 189 1.19 10.29 10.12
C ILE A 189 1.36 9.58 8.77
N GLY A 190 2.54 9.04 8.49
CA GLY A 190 2.78 8.23 7.30
C GLY A 190 1.84 7.02 7.23
N ALA A 191 1.49 6.45 8.39
CA ALA A 191 0.50 5.38 8.46
C ALA A 191 -0.91 5.81 8.07
N ARG A 192 -1.36 6.99 8.54
CA ARG A 192 -2.66 7.56 8.19
C ARG A 192 -2.73 7.92 6.71
N ARG A 193 -1.61 8.33 6.12
CA ARG A 193 -1.49 8.66 4.68
C ARG A 193 -1.28 7.45 3.77
N ARG A 194 -1.25 6.23 4.32
CA ARG A 194 -1.08 4.98 3.58
C ARG A 194 0.22 4.93 2.74
N GLU A 195 1.33 5.48 3.25
CA GLU A 195 2.64 5.34 2.59
C GLU A 195 2.98 3.84 2.37
N ARG A 196 3.50 3.49 1.18
CA ARG A 196 3.58 2.13 0.63
C ARG A 196 4.54 1.14 1.34
N TRP A 197 5.04 1.45 2.54
CA TRP A 197 6.16 0.75 3.18
C TRP A 197 5.77 0.18 4.56
N ARG A 198 4.71 -0.63 4.62
CA ARG A 198 4.12 -1.13 5.88
C ARG A 198 5.09 -1.94 6.73
N ILE A 199 5.92 -2.79 6.11
CA ILE A 199 6.92 -3.62 6.80
C ILE A 199 8.03 -2.73 7.38
N PHE A 200 8.61 -1.86 6.56
CA PHE A 200 9.67 -0.94 6.97
C PHE A 200 9.22 -0.01 8.10
N ARG A 201 7.97 0.45 8.05
CA ARG A 201 7.35 1.24 9.11
C ARG A 201 7.32 0.50 10.45
N GLY A 202 6.96 -0.79 10.44
CA GLY A 202 6.96 -1.62 11.65
C GLY A 202 8.35 -1.72 12.28
N ILE A 203 9.38 -1.93 11.44
CA ILE A 203 10.79 -1.99 11.87
C ILE A 203 11.22 -0.66 12.49
N ILE A 204 11.01 0.46 11.80
CA ILE A 204 11.38 1.80 12.29
C ILE A 204 10.67 2.13 13.60
N THR A 205 9.37 1.80 13.71
CA THR A 205 8.61 2.04 14.95
C THR A 205 9.25 1.29 16.12
N GLY A 206 9.59 0.01 15.93
CA GLY A 206 10.26 -0.77 16.97
C GLY A 206 11.62 -0.19 17.37
N LEU A 207 12.42 0.23 16.38
CA LEU A 207 13.73 0.83 16.61
C LEU A 207 13.65 2.16 17.39
N LEU A 208 12.73 3.06 17.02
CA LEU A 208 12.52 4.33 17.73
C LEU A 208 12.02 4.13 19.16
N ILE A 209 11.19 3.10 19.41
CA ILE A 209 10.76 2.76 20.79
C ILE A 209 11.95 2.31 21.62
N LEU A 210 12.78 1.40 21.09
CA LEU A 210 13.98 0.92 21.78
C LEU A 210 14.94 2.06 22.09
N GLU A 211 15.15 2.96 21.14
CA GLU A 211 15.96 4.17 21.31
C GLU A 211 15.40 5.09 22.39
N GLY A 212 14.09 5.38 22.37
CA GLY A 212 13.43 6.18 23.40
C GLY A 212 13.56 5.58 24.80
N LEU A 213 13.43 4.26 24.93
CA LEU A 213 13.63 3.56 26.20
C LEU A 213 15.09 3.66 26.69
N ALA A 214 16.06 3.51 25.79
CA ALA A 214 17.47 3.66 26.12
C ALA A 214 17.79 5.10 26.58
N ALA A 215 17.27 6.12 25.88
CA ALA A 215 17.45 7.51 26.25
C ALA A 215 16.86 7.81 27.64
N LEU A 216 15.65 7.30 27.93
CA LEU A 216 15.02 7.45 29.25
C LEU A 216 15.81 6.73 30.36
N ALA A 217 16.34 5.53 30.09
CA ALA A 217 17.18 4.82 31.05
C ALA A 217 18.46 5.59 31.37
N CYS A 218 19.12 6.18 30.36
CA CYS A 218 20.28 7.05 30.57
C CYS A 218 19.95 8.27 31.42
N VAL A 219 18.85 8.98 31.10
CA VAL A 219 18.39 10.13 31.90
C VAL A 219 18.11 9.72 33.35
N GLY A 220 17.43 8.59 33.55
CA GLY A 220 17.16 8.05 34.88
C GLY A 220 18.45 7.77 35.66
N TYR A 221 19.42 7.10 35.03
CA TYR A 221 20.72 6.81 35.65
C TYR A 221 21.42 8.08 36.15
N PHE A 222 21.54 9.09 35.28
CA PHE A 222 22.17 10.37 35.64
C PHE A 222 21.44 11.07 36.79
N LEU A 223 20.10 11.09 36.76
CA LEU A 223 19.33 11.71 37.83
C LEU A 223 19.51 10.99 39.17
N PHE A 224 19.64 9.66 39.20
CA PHE A 224 19.80 8.90 40.45
C PHE A 224 21.22 8.96 41.03
N GLU A 225 22.26 9.05 40.19
CA GLU A 225 23.65 9.18 40.66
C GLU A 225 23.88 10.49 41.45
N ASP A 226 23.26 11.60 41.02
CA ASP A 226 23.40 12.90 41.70
C ASP A 226 22.75 12.95 43.10
N PHE A 227 21.91 11.97 43.47
CA PHE A 227 21.25 11.88 44.78
C PHE A 227 21.84 10.84 45.73
N SER A 228 22.91 10.12 45.33
CA SER A 228 23.53 9.03 46.09
C SER A 228 24.84 9.47 46.75
#